data_AF-A0A090Y7J4-F1
#
_entry.id   AF-A0A090Y7J4-F1
#
_cell.length_a   1.000
_cell.length_b   1.000
_cell.length_c   1.000
_cell.angle_alpha   90.00
_cell.angle_beta   90.00
_cell.angle_gamma   90.00
#
_symmetry.space_group_name_H-M   'P 1'
#
loop_
_entity.id
_entity.type
_entity.pdbx_description
1 polymer ?
#
loop_
_entity_poly.entity_id
_entity_poly.type
_entity_poly.pdbx_seq_one_letter_code
_entity_poly.pdbx_strand_id
1 'polypeptide(L)'
;MLINDACKKSNLTKKAVEYYEAKGLISPEILENGYRDYSEADILTLKEISVLRKCGISVTDIKNILCSKNKSAALAKCKYVTEIRLQRLQTIQQCMDNLIRSYDVEREFDYLQAHDENLLTIKERLVLAFPGNYGLFLSLHFGRFLDGIIDTDEKRKAYNEIINYLDDLELHMPPELSEYLEEIFTLNERLDVVQLENTTNKAMAEMLNNTENYLSQHHQDIEEYHAYLKSGEFLNSPIATMQKKLRDFQKQSGYYERLVNNMKVLSPHYAEYLAEIETANEQFFRAFPQSKEIYDLN
;
A
#
# COMPACT_ATOMS: atom_id res chain seq x y z
N MET A 1 -7.43 -31.44 22.29
CA MET A 1 -7.80 -30.82 23.58
C MET A 1 -9.23 -30.30 23.52
N LEU A 2 -10.00 -30.32 24.62
CA LEU A 2 -11.34 -29.71 24.64
C LEU A 2 -11.28 -28.20 24.88
N ILE A 3 -12.40 -27.51 24.65
CA ILE A 3 -12.50 -26.05 24.73
C ILE A 3 -12.06 -25.47 26.08
N ASN A 4 -12.32 -26.16 27.20
CA ASN A 4 -11.91 -25.70 28.52
C ASN A 4 -10.38 -25.68 28.68
N ASP A 5 -9.69 -26.68 28.13
CA ASP A 5 -8.24 -26.75 28.16
C ASP A 5 -7.63 -25.71 27.20
N ALA A 6 -8.25 -25.53 26.04
CA ALA A 6 -7.87 -24.48 25.10
C ALA A 6 -7.94 -23.09 25.76
N CYS A 7 -9.07 -22.75 26.40
CA CYS A 7 -9.26 -21.50 27.14
C CYS A 7 -8.19 -21.28 28.21
N LYS A 8 -7.89 -22.31 29.02
CA LYS A 8 -6.85 -22.23 30.06
C LYS A 8 -5.47 -21.98 29.46
N LYS A 9 -5.12 -22.70 28.40
CA LYS A 9 -3.79 -22.59 27.76
C LYS A 9 -3.60 -21.28 26.99
N SER A 10 -4.66 -20.68 26.43
CA SER A 10 -4.59 -19.43 25.66
C SER A 10 -4.98 -18.18 26.48
N ASN A 11 -5.44 -18.37 27.72
CA ASN A 11 -6.02 -17.32 28.55
C ASN A 11 -7.14 -16.53 27.83
N LEU A 12 -8.03 -17.27 27.16
CA LEU A 12 -9.19 -16.72 26.45
C LEU A 12 -10.49 -17.27 27.05
N THR A 13 -11.56 -16.49 26.95
CA THR A 13 -12.89 -16.96 27.34
C THR A 13 -13.43 -17.94 26.29
N LYS A 14 -14.34 -18.81 26.69
CA LYS A 14 -15.05 -19.73 25.78
C LYS A 14 -15.66 -19.00 24.58
N LYS A 15 -16.36 -17.89 24.85
CA LYS A 15 -16.97 -17.04 23.81
C LYS A 15 -15.94 -16.45 22.85
N ALA A 16 -14.75 -16.08 23.34
CA ALA A 16 -13.70 -15.55 22.46
C ALA A 16 -13.18 -16.64 21.51
N VAL A 17 -12.95 -17.86 22.02
CA VAL A 17 -12.53 -19.00 21.19
C VAL A 17 -13.58 -19.34 20.12
N GLU A 18 -14.86 -19.46 20.51
CA GLU A 18 -15.98 -19.68 19.58
C GLU A 18 -16.11 -18.55 18.55
N TYR A 19 -15.88 -17.30 18.96
CA TYR A 19 -15.89 -16.16 18.05
C TYR A 19 -14.75 -16.22 17.03
N TYR A 20 -13.53 -16.60 17.43
CA TYR A 20 -12.40 -16.73 16.50
C TYR A 20 -12.57 -17.92 15.53
N GLU A 21 -13.17 -19.00 15.98
CA GLU A 21 -13.62 -20.10 15.12
C GLU A 21 -14.65 -19.62 14.08
N ALA A 22 -15.69 -18.89 14.52
CA ALA A 22 -16.70 -18.34 13.62
C ALA A 22 -16.15 -17.32 12.61
N LYS A 23 -15.04 -16.66 12.95
CA LYS A 23 -14.31 -15.75 12.04
C LYS A 23 -13.27 -16.47 11.17
N GLY A 24 -13.15 -17.79 11.29
CA GLY A 24 -12.24 -18.61 10.50
C GLY A 24 -10.77 -18.38 10.81
N LEU A 25 -10.43 -17.93 12.03
CA LEU A 25 -9.04 -17.78 12.47
C LEU A 25 -8.42 -19.08 12.96
N ILE A 26 -9.28 -20.01 13.42
CA ILE A 26 -8.93 -21.38 13.79
C ILE A 26 -10.03 -22.31 13.27
N SER A 27 -9.71 -23.58 13.09
CA SER A 27 -10.66 -24.59 12.61
C SER A 27 -10.33 -25.93 13.27
N PRO A 28 -10.70 -26.10 14.55
CA PRO A 28 -10.45 -27.34 15.28
C PRO A 28 -11.21 -28.50 14.63
N GLU A 29 -10.71 -29.71 14.79
CA GLU A 29 -11.38 -30.91 14.29
C GLU A 29 -12.69 -31.15 15.06
N ILE A 30 -13.72 -31.61 14.36
CA ILE A 30 -14.98 -32.04 15.00
C ILE A 30 -14.94 -33.56 15.07
N LEU A 31 -14.87 -34.09 16.29
CA LEU A 31 -14.88 -35.52 16.56
C LEU A 31 -16.26 -36.13 16.27
N GLU A 32 -16.31 -37.45 16.11
CA GLU A 32 -17.56 -38.20 15.85
C GLU A 32 -18.66 -37.96 16.90
N ASN A 33 -18.28 -37.64 18.13
CA ASN A 33 -19.19 -37.33 19.24
C ASN A 33 -19.67 -35.85 19.25
N GLY A 34 -19.33 -35.07 18.23
CA GLY A 34 -19.70 -33.66 18.07
C GLY A 34 -18.89 -32.68 18.92
N TYR A 35 -17.90 -33.16 19.68
CA TYR A 35 -16.99 -32.28 20.42
C TYR A 35 -15.88 -31.75 19.51
N ARG A 36 -15.45 -30.51 19.80
CA ARG A 36 -14.29 -29.90 19.16
C ARG A 36 -13.00 -30.38 19.79
N ASP A 37 -12.08 -30.84 18.96
CA ASP A 37 -10.72 -31.19 19.34
C ASP A 37 -9.73 -30.13 18.83
N TYR A 38 -9.25 -29.31 19.76
CA TYR A 38 -8.25 -28.29 19.51
C TYR A 38 -6.86 -28.91 19.53
N SER A 39 -6.13 -28.76 18.43
CA SER A 39 -4.75 -29.18 18.28
C SER A 39 -3.78 -28.24 19.03
N GLU A 40 -2.52 -28.64 19.21
CA GLU A 40 -1.51 -27.72 19.73
C GLU A 40 -1.27 -26.51 18.79
N ALA A 41 -1.44 -26.69 17.48
CA ALA A 41 -1.37 -25.60 16.50
C ALA A 41 -2.50 -24.57 16.70
N ASP A 42 -3.72 -25.03 17.02
CA ASP A 42 -4.83 -24.16 17.37
C ASP A 42 -4.51 -23.35 18.63
N ILE A 43 -3.89 -23.97 19.64
CA ILE A 43 -3.51 -23.28 20.87
C ILE A 43 -2.44 -22.22 20.62
N LEU A 44 -1.43 -22.51 19.79
CA LEU A 44 -0.43 -21.53 19.38
C LEU A 44 -1.07 -20.35 18.65
N THR A 45 -1.99 -20.62 17.73
CA THR A 45 -2.75 -19.60 17.00
C THR A 45 -3.61 -18.77 17.95
N LEU A 46 -4.30 -19.38 18.90
CA LEU A 46 -5.10 -18.68 19.92
C LEU A 46 -4.23 -17.79 20.83
N LYS A 47 -3.02 -18.22 21.19
CA LYS A 47 -2.05 -17.40 21.93
C LYS A 47 -1.58 -16.21 21.09
N GLU A 48 -1.30 -16.43 19.82
CA GLU A 48 -0.93 -15.36 18.88
C GLU A 48 -2.05 -14.32 18.75
N ILE A 49 -3.29 -14.76 18.52
CA ILE A 49 -4.48 -13.89 18.49
C ILE A 49 -4.62 -13.11 19.79
N SER A 50 -4.42 -13.76 20.94
CA SER A 50 -4.48 -13.12 22.27
C SER A 50 -3.47 -11.97 22.41
N VAL A 51 -2.24 -12.14 21.94
CA VAL A 51 -1.21 -11.08 21.91
C VAL A 51 -1.60 -9.95 20.96
N LEU A 52 -1.96 -10.27 19.71
CA LEU A 52 -2.29 -9.25 18.71
C LEU A 52 -3.52 -8.41 19.12
N ARG A 53 -4.53 -9.03 19.75
CA ARG A 53 -5.69 -8.31 20.30
C ARG A 53 -5.30 -7.36 21.42
N LYS A 54 -4.35 -7.72 22.28
CA LYS A 54 -3.83 -6.82 23.33
C LYS A 54 -3.06 -5.62 22.74
N CYS A 55 -2.47 -5.77 21.55
CA CYS A 55 -1.90 -4.67 20.80
C CYS A 55 -2.95 -3.77 20.11
N GLY A 56 -4.25 -4.01 20.32
CA GLY A 56 -5.33 -3.22 19.71
C GLY A 56 -5.65 -3.60 18.26
N ILE A 57 -5.06 -4.67 17.73
CA ILE A 57 -5.23 -5.06 16.33
C ILE A 57 -6.63 -5.65 16.11
N SER A 58 -7.29 -5.24 15.03
CA SER A 58 -8.63 -5.71 14.68
C SER A 58 -8.62 -7.20 14.30
N VAL A 59 -9.75 -7.88 14.44
CA VAL A 59 -9.87 -9.31 14.08
C VAL A 59 -9.63 -9.53 12.59
N THR A 60 -10.05 -8.58 11.76
CA THR A 60 -9.80 -8.58 10.32
C THR A 60 -8.31 -8.50 10.01
N ASP A 61 -7.58 -7.57 10.66
CA ASP A 61 -6.14 -7.43 10.46
C ASP A 61 -5.35 -8.63 11.01
N ILE A 62 -5.81 -9.22 12.12
CA ILE A 62 -5.23 -10.46 12.65
C ILE A 62 -5.30 -11.58 11.62
N LYS A 63 -6.43 -11.73 10.91
CA LYS A 63 -6.54 -12.73 9.84
C LYS A 63 -5.46 -12.53 8.78
N ASN A 64 -5.24 -11.28 8.36
CA ASN A 64 -4.21 -10.93 7.38
C ASN A 64 -2.79 -11.24 7.89
N ILE A 65 -2.52 -10.95 9.16
CA ILE A 65 -1.23 -11.28 9.79
C ILE A 65 -1.03 -12.80 9.84
N LEU A 66 -2.04 -13.56 10.25
CA LEU A 66 -1.95 -15.03 10.36
C LEU A 66 -1.69 -15.70 9.01
N CYS A 67 -2.27 -15.17 7.93
CA CYS A 67 -2.08 -15.67 6.57
C CYS A 67 -0.79 -15.16 5.90
N SER A 68 -0.12 -14.16 6.49
CA SER A 68 1.07 -13.57 5.90
C SER A 68 2.29 -14.48 6.04
N LYS A 69 3.03 -14.65 4.94
CA LYS A 69 4.36 -15.28 4.94
C LYS A 69 5.36 -14.49 5.80
N ASN A 70 5.21 -13.17 5.86
CA ASN A 70 6.01 -12.27 6.69
C ASN A 70 5.13 -11.53 7.71
N LYS A 71 4.98 -12.15 8.89
CA LYS A 71 4.14 -11.61 9.98
C LYS A 71 4.69 -10.30 10.54
N SER A 72 6.02 -10.14 10.60
CA SER A 72 6.67 -8.92 11.11
C SER A 72 6.37 -7.71 10.22
N ALA A 73 6.44 -7.87 8.90
CA ALA A 73 6.07 -6.80 7.96
C ALA A 73 4.57 -6.46 8.04
N ALA A 74 3.70 -7.47 8.13
CA ALA A 74 2.26 -7.26 8.31
C ALA A 74 1.95 -6.50 9.62
N LEU A 75 2.70 -6.77 10.69
CA LEU A 75 2.58 -6.06 11.96
C LEU A 75 3.11 -4.62 11.88
N ALA A 76 4.24 -4.39 11.20
CA ALA A 76 4.80 -3.05 10.99
C ALA A 76 3.80 -2.13 10.25
N LYS A 77 3.08 -2.68 9.27
CA LYS A 77 1.97 -1.99 8.62
C LYS A 77 0.84 -1.64 9.60
N CYS A 78 0.41 -2.58 10.43
CA CYS A 78 -0.62 -2.31 11.44
C CYS A 78 -0.18 -1.22 12.42
N LYS A 79 1.10 -1.21 12.81
CA LYS A 79 1.70 -0.17 13.63
C LYS A 79 1.62 1.20 12.95
N TYR A 80 2.04 1.30 11.69
CA TYR A 80 1.99 2.54 10.92
C TYR A 80 0.57 3.12 10.84
N VAL A 81 -0.43 2.31 10.48
CA VAL A 81 -1.84 2.74 10.45
C VAL A 81 -2.33 3.17 11.85
N THR A 82 -1.86 2.49 12.90
CA THR A 82 -2.20 2.85 14.28
C THR A 82 -1.58 4.18 14.70
N GLU A 83 -0.37 4.49 14.24
CA GLU A 83 0.31 5.77 14.49
C GLU A 83 -0.46 6.94 13.84
N ILE A 84 -0.92 6.77 12.59
CA ILE A 84 -1.78 7.76 11.93
C ILE A 84 -3.09 7.95 12.71
N ARG A 85 -3.72 6.85 13.17
CA ARG A 85 -4.95 6.93 13.97
C ARG A 85 -4.72 7.60 15.33
N LEU A 86 -3.56 7.38 15.95
CA LEU A 86 -3.19 7.99 17.23
C LEU A 86 -3.16 9.51 17.13
N GLN A 87 -2.67 10.06 16.02
CA GLN A 87 -2.67 11.51 15.76
C GLN A 87 -4.10 12.08 15.71
N ARG A 88 -5.10 11.28 15.29
CA ARG A 88 -6.51 11.69 15.19
C ARG A 88 -7.33 11.49 16.47
N LEU A 89 -6.80 10.77 17.46
CA LEU A 89 -7.59 10.36 18.63
C LEU A 89 -8.17 11.56 19.40
N GLN A 90 -7.43 12.67 19.49
CA GLN A 90 -7.90 13.88 20.17
C GLN A 90 -9.10 14.50 19.44
N THR A 91 -9.03 14.61 18.11
CA THR A 91 -10.13 15.12 17.28
C THR A 91 -11.36 14.24 17.38
N ILE A 92 -11.18 12.92 17.34
CA ILE A 92 -12.27 11.96 17.50
C ILE A 92 -12.90 12.06 18.90
N GLN A 93 -12.09 12.18 19.95
CA GLN A 93 -12.59 12.37 21.31
C GLN A 93 -13.38 13.67 21.45
N GLN A 94 -12.90 14.77 20.87
CA GLN A 94 -13.61 16.04 20.88
C GLN A 94 -14.95 15.95 20.13
N CYS A 95 -14.96 15.28 18.99
CA CYS A 95 -16.19 15.02 18.23
C CYS A 95 -17.19 14.19 19.05
N MET A 96 -16.73 13.13 19.72
CA MET A 96 -17.55 12.33 20.63
C MET A 96 -18.10 13.18 21.79
N ASP A 97 -17.28 14.01 22.42
CA ASP A 97 -17.70 14.90 23.51
C ASP A 97 -18.78 15.89 23.05
N ASN A 98 -18.66 16.41 21.83
CA ASN A 98 -19.67 17.30 21.26
C ASN A 98 -20.97 16.54 20.94
N LEU A 99 -20.88 15.35 20.34
CA LEU A 99 -22.04 14.49 20.09
C LEU A 99 -22.74 14.08 21.39
N ILE A 100 -22.00 13.82 22.48
CA ILE A 100 -22.58 13.55 23.80
C ILE A 100 -23.36 14.76 24.33
N ARG A 101 -22.89 15.98 24.04
CA ARG A 101 -23.53 17.23 24.52
C ARG A 101 -24.76 17.63 23.72
N SER A 102 -24.70 17.58 22.38
CA SER A 102 -25.78 18.10 21.52
C SER A 102 -26.30 17.11 20.47
N TYR A 103 -25.59 16.01 20.22
CA TYR A 103 -25.92 15.00 19.21
C TYR A 103 -26.20 15.60 17.81
N ASP A 104 -25.45 16.63 17.45
CA ASP A 104 -25.58 17.34 16.17
C ASP A 104 -24.63 16.73 15.14
N VAL A 105 -25.15 15.81 14.33
CA VAL A 105 -24.34 15.04 13.37
C VAL A 105 -23.84 15.90 12.22
N GLU A 106 -24.63 16.86 11.73
CA GLU A 106 -24.23 17.72 10.59
C GLU A 106 -23.07 18.63 10.98
N ARG A 107 -23.15 19.26 12.16
CA ARG A 107 -22.05 20.06 12.69
C ARG A 107 -20.77 19.24 12.86
N GLU A 108 -20.89 18.03 13.37
CA GLU A 108 -19.73 17.17 13.62
C GLU A 108 -19.17 16.57 12.33
N PHE A 109 -20.01 16.35 11.31
CA PHE A 109 -19.57 16.03 9.95
C PHE A 109 -18.69 17.15 9.40
N ASP A 110 -19.16 18.41 9.45
CA ASP A 110 -18.40 19.57 8.99
C ASP A 110 -17.10 19.76 9.80
N TYR A 111 -17.17 19.59 11.12
CA TYR A 111 -16.00 19.65 12.01
C TYR A 111 -14.93 18.62 11.61
N LEU A 112 -15.33 17.37 11.40
CA LEU A 112 -14.39 16.30 11.02
C LEU A 112 -13.79 16.53 9.63
N GLN A 113 -14.58 17.00 8.65
CA GLN A 113 -14.06 17.35 7.32
C GLN A 113 -12.99 18.45 7.43
N ALA A 114 -13.27 19.54 8.15
CA ALA A 114 -12.34 20.65 8.32
C ALA A 114 -11.08 20.29 9.13
N HIS A 115 -11.20 19.40 10.12
CA HIS A 115 -10.06 18.99 10.94
C HIS A 115 -9.21 17.91 10.27
N ASP A 116 -9.82 16.98 9.53
CA ASP A 116 -9.06 16.00 8.73
C ASP A 116 -8.18 16.72 7.69
N GLU A 117 -8.62 17.86 7.15
CA GLU A 117 -7.84 18.69 6.19
C GLU A 117 -6.52 19.18 6.76
N ASN A 118 -6.48 19.47 8.06
CA ASN A 118 -5.32 20.04 8.71
C ASN A 118 -4.44 19.00 9.43
N LEU A 119 -4.94 17.79 9.64
CA LEU A 119 -4.28 16.77 10.45
C LEU A 119 -3.58 15.70 9.63
N LEU A 120 -4.06 15.44 8.42
CA LEU A 120 -3.54 14.36 7.59
C LEU A 120 -2.86 14.90 6.35
N THR A 121 -1.63 14.43 6.17
CA THR A 121 -0.95 14.51 4.88
C THR A 121 -1.74 13.76 3.81
N ILE A 122 -1.56 14.13 2.55
CA ILE A 122 -2.21 13.46 1.41
C ILE A 122 -1.87 11.97 1.40
N LYS A 123 -0.63 11.57 1.75
CA LYS A 123 -0.26 10.16 1.85
C LYS A 123 -1.07 9.41 2.90
N GLU A 124 -1.25 9.99 4.09
CA GLU A 124 -2.01 9.35 5.17
C GLU A 124 -3.49 9.22 4.81
N ARG A 125 -4.04 10.20 4.08
CA ARG A 125 -5.39 10.13 3.53
C ARG A 125 -5.54 8.95 2.56
N LEU A 126 -4.59 8.73 1.66
CA LEU A 126 -4.60 7.56 0.77
C LEU A 126 -4.47 6.23 1.53
N VAL A 127 -3.63 6.17 2.57
CA VAL A 127 -3.50 4.98 3.42
C VAL A 127 -4.81 4.63 4.12
N LEU A 128 -5.56 5.65 4.56
CA LEU A 128 -6.82 5.45 5.26
C LEU A 128 -8.02 5.22 4.33
N ALA A 129 -7.96 5.73 3.10
CA ALA A 129 -9.03 5.59 2.12
C ALA A 129 -9.21 4.14 1.64
N PHE A 130 -8.11 3.40 1.47
CA PHE A 130 -8.15 2.05 0.90
C PHE A 130 -7.77 0.96 1.90
N PRO A 131 -8.54 -0.13 2.00
CA PRO A 131 -8.18 -1.27 2.82
C PRO A 131 -6.99 -2.03 2.23
N GLY A 132 -6.42 -2.95 3.01
CA GLY A 132 -5.39 -3.86 2.50
C GLY A 132 -4.07 -3.15 2.18
N ASN A 133 -3.25 -3.75 1.32
CA ASN A 133 -1.92 -3.22 0.97
C ASN A 133 -1.99 -2.07 -0.03
N TYR A 134 -3.18 -1.79 -0.57
CA TYR A 134 -3.35 -0.87 -1.68
C TYR A 134 -3.05 0.59 -1.32
N GLY A 135 -3.65 1.11 -0.24
CA GLY A 135 -3.34 2.45 0.26
C GLY A 135 -1.87 2.61 0.68
N LEU A 136 -1.26 1.54 1.20
CA LEU A 136 0.15 1.53 1.56
C LEU A 136 1.06 1.57 0.32
N PHE A 137 0.71 0.84 -0.75
CA PHE A 137 1.44 0.90 -2.02
C PHE A 137 1.45 2.31 -2.58
N LEU A 138 0.29 2.98 -2.62
CA LEU A 138 0.18 4.36 -3.11
C LEU A 138 1.01 5.32 -2.25
N SER A 139 0.94 5.16 -0.93
CA SER A 139 1.78 5.92 0.00
C SER A 139 3.27 5.66 -0.16
N LEU A 140 3.70 4.53 -0.72
CA LEU A 140 5.11 4.24 -0.94
C LEU A 140 5.62 4.75 -2.27
N HIS A 141 4.80 4.54 -3.30
CA HIS A 141 5.14 4.93 -4.64
C HIS A 141 5.20 6.46 -4.78
N PHE A 142 4.27 7.15 -4.10
CA PHE A 142 4.16 8.60 -4.14
C PHE A 142 4.53 9.30 -2.82
N GLY A 143 4.88 8.56 -1.76
CA GLY A 143 5.02 9.04 -0.38
C GLY A 143 5.80 10.33 -0.24
N ARG A 144 7.05 10.33 -0.74
CA ARG A 144 7.97 11.47 -0.78
C ARG A 144 7.38 12.79 -1.31
N PHE A 145 6.31 12.73 -2.10
CA PHE A 145 5.68 13.91 -2.70
C PHE A 145 4.39 14.32 -1.98
N LEU A 146 3.88 13.48 -1.08
CA LEU A 146 2.53 13.58 -0.54
C LEU A 146 2.50 13.93 0.95
N ASP A 147 3.59 14.50 1.47
CA ASP A 147 3.69 15.04 2.83
C ASP A 147 2.89 16.35 3.04
N GLY A 148 2.41 16.98 1.97
CA GLY A 148 1.54 18.15 2.03
C GLY A 148 0.11 17.81 2.47
N ILE A 149 -0.65 18.84 2.84
CA ILE A 149 -2.08 18.74 3.17
C ILE A 149 -2.97 19.18 2.01
N ILE A 150 -4.27 18.89 2.11
CA ILE A 150 -5.32 19.39 1.19
C ILE A 150 -5.90 20.68 1.77
N ASP A 151 -5.35 21.81 1.34
CA ASP A 151 -5.64 23.15 1.84
C ASP A 151 -6.37 24.06 0.83
N THR A 152 -6.62 23.56 -0.39
CA THR A 152 -7.34 24.30 -1.44
C THR A 152 -8.46 23.47 -2.06
N ASP A 153 -9.46 24.15 -2.63
CA ASP A 153 -10.56 23.51 -3.36
C ASP A 153 -10.06 22.74 -4.59
N GLU A 154 -9.01 23.23 -5.25
CA GLU A 154 -8.36 22.55 -6.38
C GLU A 154 -7.74 21.23 -5.94
N LYS A 155 -6.98 21.22 -4.84
CA LYS A 155 -6.43 19.98 -4.28
C LYS A 155 -7.53 19.03 -3.83
N ARG A 156 -8.62 19.54 -3.24
CA ARG A 156 -9.75 18.70 -2.82
C ARG A 156 -10.41 18.02 -4.01
N LYS A 157 -10.65 18.75 -5.10
CA LYS A 157 -11.18 18.19 -6.36
C LYS A 157 -10.22 17.14 -6.92
N ALA A 158 -8.93 17.43 -7.00
CA ALA A 158 -7.93 16.50 -7.52
C ALA A 158 -7.85 15.22 -6.68
N TYR A 159 -7.89 15.33 -5.35
CA TYR A 159 -7.91 14.18 -4.45
C TYR A 159 -9.16 13.32 -4.67
N ASN A 160 -10.35 13.94 -4.77
CA ASN A 160 -11.59 13.21 -5.01
C ASN A 160 -11.58 12.49 -6.37
N GLU A 161 -11.04 13.11 -7.41
CA GLU A 161 -10.86 12.44 -8.72
C GLU A 161 -9.91 11.25 -8.64
N ILE A 162 -8.84 11.34 -7.83
CA ILE A 162 -7.95 10.22 -7.58
C ILE A 162 -8.69 9.10 -6.85
N ILE A 163 -9.46 9.41 -5.80
CA ILE A 163 -10.25 8.38 -5.09
C ILE A 163 -11.22 7.69 -6.03
N ASN A 164 -12.00 8.45 -6.81
CA ASN A 164 -12.93 7.90 -7.79
C ASN A 164 -12.23 7.02 -8.83
N TYR A 165 -11.07 7.46 -9.34
CA TYR A 165 -10.27 6.65 -10.27
C TYR A 165 -9.81 5.34 -9.64
N LEU A 166 -9.29 5.39 -8.42
CA LEU A 166 -8.81 4.21 -7.70
C LEU A 166 -9.94 3.24 -7.32
N ASP A 167 -11.15 3.73 -7.03
CA ASP A 167 -12.35 2.89 -6.85
C ASP A 167 -12.76 2.19 -8.16
N ASP A 168 -12.65 2.89 -9.30
CA ASP A 168 -12.91 2.30 -10.61
C ASP A 168 -11.84 1.27 -11.04
N LEU A 169 -10.64 1.29 -10.42
CA LEU A 169 -9.50 0.50 -10.87
C LEU A 169 -9.65 -1.01 -10.65
N GLU A 170 -10.40 -1.44 -9.63
CA GLU A 170 -10.61 -2.88 -9.35
C GLU A 170 -11.26 -3.61 -10.53
N LEU A 171 -12.04 -2.90 -11.37
CA LEU A 171 -12.65 -3.46 -12.59
C LEU A 171 -11.64 -3.81 -13.69
N HIS A 172 -10.41 -3.27 -13.62
CA HIS A 172 -9.44 -3.32 -14.70
C HIS A 172 -8.12 -4.01 -14.35
N MET A 173 -7.88 -4.35 -13.08
CA MET A 173 -6.64 -5.00 -12.63
C MET A 173 -6.68 -6.52 -12.91
N PRO A 174 -5.78 -7.07 -13.75
CA PRO A 174 -5.67 -8.52 -13.92
C PRO A 174 -5.27 -9.20 -12.60
N PRO A 175 -5.84 -10.37 -12.24
CA PRO A 175 -5.49 -11.07 -11.01
C PRO A 175 -3.99 -11.33 -10.85
N GLU A 176 -3.30 -11.64 -11.95
CA GLU A 176 -1.85 -11.90 -11.92
C GLU A 176 -1.03 -10.66 -11.56
N LEU A 177 -1.50 -9.47 -11.96
CA LEU A 177 -0.84 -8.20 -11.62
C LEU A 177 -1.08 -7.86 -10.13
N SER A 178 -2.26 -8.16 -9.62
CA SER A 178 -2.56 -8.01 -8.19
C SER A 178 -1.66 -8.89 -7.33
N GLU A 179 -1.53 -10.18 -7.66
CA GLU A 179 -0.65 -11.11 -6.96
C GLU A 179 0.82 -10.66 -7.00
N TYR A 180 1.30 -10.20 -8.17
CA TYR A 180 2.67 -9.70 -8.31
C TYR A 180 2.97 -8.47 -7.44
N LEU A 181 2.02 -7.51 -7.36
CA LEU A 181 2.18 -6.35 -6.48
C LEU A 181 2.17 -6.76 -5.01
N GLU A 182 1.37 -7.75 -4.62
CA GLU A 182 1.40 -8.32 -3.27
C GLU A 182 2.71 -9.06 -2.96
N GLU A 183 3.31 -9.72 -3.95
CA GLU A 183 4.60 -10.41 -3.81
C GLU A 183 5.76 -9.45 -3.49
N ILE A 184 5.76 -8.24 -4.07
CA ILE A 184 6.77 -7.20 -3.76
C ILE A 184 6.80 -6.88 -2.25
N PHE A 185 5.64 -6.90 -1.60
CA PHE A 185 5.51 -6.64 -0.15
C PHE A 185 5.75 -7.86 0.73
N THR A 186 5.65 -9.09 0.20
CA THR A 186 5.72 -10.32 0.99
C THR A 186 7.05 -11.06 0.89
N LEU A 187 7.80 -10.92 -0.22
CA LEU A 187 9.05 -11.65 -0.47
C LEU A 187 10.30 -11.06 0.20
N ASN A 188 10.25 -9.80 0.64
CA ASN A 188 11.37 -9.19 1.34
C ASN A 188 11.22 -9.38 2.85
N GLU A 189 11.87 -10.42 3.39
CA GLU A 189 11.88 -10.79 4.82
C GLU A 189 12.31 -9.64 5.76
N ARG A 190 12.88 -8.55 5.22
CA ARG A 190 13.32 -7.35 5.94
C ARG A 190 12.89 -6.03 5.29
N LEU A 191 11.75 -5.97 4.59
CA LEU A 191 11.34 -4.71 3.95
C LEU A 191 11.02 -3.64 5.00
N ASP A 192 12.04 -2.87 5.40
CA ASP A 192 11.83 -1.53 5.94
C ASP A 192 11.38 -0.66 4.77
N VAL A 193 10.07 -0.49 4.74
CA VAL A 193 9.31 0.31 3.79
C VAL A 193 9.94 1.70 3.58
N VAL A 194 10.42 2.32 4.66
CA VAL A 194 11.10 3.62 4.64
C VAL A 194 12.49 3.50 4.01
N GLN A 195 13.21 2.41 4.28
CA GLN A 195 14.53 2.17 3.67
C GLN A 195 14.45 1.91 2.16
N LEU A 196 13.45 1.16 1.68
CA LEU A 196 13.24 0.92 0.26
C LEU A 196 12.91 2.22 -0.48
N GLU A 197 11.99 3.01 0.10
CA GLU A 197 11.64 4.34 -0.39
C GLU A 197 12.92 5.19 -0.50
N ASN A 198 13.72 5.29 0.58
CA ASN A 198 14.96 6.06 0.62
C ASN A 198 16.01 5.60 -0.41
N THR A 199 16.15 4.29 -0.62
CA THR A 199 17.16 3.74 -1.55
C THR A 199 16.78 4.05 -2.99
N THR A 200 15.52 3.80 -3.36
CA THR A 200 15.00 4.09 -4.71
C THR A 200 15.01 5.59 -4.99
N ASN A 201 14.67 6.39 -3.99
CA ASN A 201 14.81 7.85 -3.99
C ASN A 201 16.22 8.29 -4.35
N LYS A 202 17.20 7.77 -3.61
CA LYS A 202 18.59 8.18 -3.74
C LYS A 202 19.15 7.87 -5.12
N ALA A 203 18.89 6.68 -5.65
CA ALA A 203 19.34 6.30 -6.99
C ALA A 203 18.75 7.20 -8.08
N MET A 204 17.44 7.51 -7.98
CA MET A 204 16.79 8.45 -8.91
C MET A 204 17.35 9.87 -8.78
N ALA A 205 17.58 10.35 -7.56
CA ALA A 205 18.16 11.67 -7.33
C ALA A 205 19.59 11.79 -7.87
N GLU A 206 20.42 10.75 -7.73
CA GLU A 206 21.76 10.70 -8.30
C GLU A 206 21.73 10.80 -9.84
N MET A 207 20.82 10.08 -10.50
CA MET A 207 20.64 10.13 -11.95
C MET A 207 20.12 11.50 -12.42
N LEU A 208 19.15 12.09 -11.73
CA LEU A 208 18.56 13.37 -12.10
C LEU A 208 19.50 14.56 -11.88
N ASN A 209 20.33 14.51 -10.82
CA ASN A 209 21.25 15.61 -10.49
C ASN A 209 22.32 15.86 -11.55
N ASN A 210 22.77 14.80 -12.26
CA ASN A 210 23.67 14.95 -13.41
C ASN A 210 23.47 13.82 -14.42
N THR A 211 22.38 13.91 -15.19
CA THR A 211 21.98 12.88 -16.15
C THR A 211 23.06 12.62 -17.21
N GLU A 212 23.65 13.65 -17.80
CA GLU A 212 24.69 13.47 -18.84
C GLU A 212 25.90 12.67 -18.32
N ASN A 213 26.41 13.01 -17.14
CA ASN A 213 27.52 12.26 -16.55
C ASN A 213 27.10 10.83 -16.17
N TYR A 214 25.89 10.64 -15.62
CA TYR A 214 25.37 9.31 -15.29
C TYR A 214 25.30 8.42 -16.53
N LEU A 215 24.73 8.93 -17.64
CA LEU A 215 24.61 8.19 -18.90
C LEU A 215 25.97 7.87 -19.52
N SER A 216 26.95 8.77 -19.38
CA SER A 216 28.32 8.53 -19.84
C SER A 216 29.01 7.42 -19.04
N GLN A 217 28.89 7.47 -17.70
CA GLN A 217 29.49 6.46 -16.81
C GLN A 217 28.87 5.07 -16.96
N HIS A 218 27.57 5.00 -17.22
CA HIS A 218 26.82 3.75 -17.36
C HIS A 218 26.53 3.35 -18.81
N HIS A 219 27.26 3.93 -19.78
CA HIS A 219 26.92 3.77 -21.19
C HIS A 219 26.91 2.31 -21.64
N GLN A 220 27.97 1.55 -21.31
CA GLN A 220 28.10 0.15 -21.67
C GLN A 220 27.02 -0.71 -20.99
N ASP A 221 26.78 -0.49 -19.69
CA ASP A 221 25.75 -1.21 -18.93
C ASP A 221 24.35 -1.05 -19.58
N ILE A 222 24.04 0.16 -20.03
CA ILE A 222 22.78 0.49 -20.70
C ILE A 222 22.67 -0.22 -22.06
N GLU A 223 23.74 -0.25 -22.86
CA GLU A 223 23.72 -0.96 -24.15
C GLU A 223 23.55 -2.48 -23.99
N GLU A 224 24.27 -3.07 -23.03
CA GLU A 224 24.14 -4.50 -22.71
C GLU A 224 22.72 -4.83 -22.23
N TYR A 225 22.14 -3.98 -21.39
CA TYR A 225 20.76 -4.14 -20.95
C TYR A 225 19.75 -4.00 -22.10
N HIS A 226 19.95 -3.05 -23.03
CA HIS A 226 19.11 -2.94 -24.23
C HIS A 226 19.17 -4.18 -25.11
N ALA A 227 20.36 -4.78 -25.28
CA ALA A 227 20.51 -6.02 -26.02
C ALA A 227 19.75 -7.17 -25.33
N TYR A 228 19.83 -7.25 -24.00
CA TYR A 228 19.07 -8.20 -23.21
C TYR A 228 17.55 -8.01 -23.35
N LEU A 229 17.04 -6.77 -23.28
CA LEU A 229 15.61 -6.48 -23.45
C LEU A 229 15.05 -6.91 -24.82
N LYS A 230 15.91 -6.96 -25.86
CA LYS A 230 15.55 -7.45 -27.20
C LYS A 230 15.74 -8.96 -27.37
N SER A 231 16.32 -9.64 -26.39
CA SER A 231 16.59 -11.08 -26.48
C SER A 231 15.30 -11.91 -26.38
N GLY A 232 15.30 -13.10 -27.00
CA GLY A 232 14.23 -14.07 -26.83
C GLY A 232 14.09 -14.58 -25.39
N GLU A 233 15.18 -14.55 -24.61
CA GLU A 233 15.15 -14.89 -23.18
C GLU A 233 14.28 -13.91 -22.41
N PHE A 234 14.50 -12.59 -22.58
CA PHE A 234 13.69 -11.58 -21.92
C PHE A 234 12.26 -11.56 -22.46
N LEU A 235 12.06 -11.54 -23.77
CA LEU A 235 10.73 -11.41 -24.38
C LEU A 235 9.77 -12.56 -24.00
N ASN A 236 10.31 -13.76 -23.74
CA ASN A 236 9.53 -14.91 -23.26
C ASN A 236 9.48 -15.02 -21.73
N SER A 237 10.08 -14.07 -21.00
CA SER A 237 10.10 -14.09 -19.53
C SER A 237 8.76 -13.65 -18.93
N PRO A 238 8.44 -14.09 -17.70
CA PRO A 238 7.31 -13.56 -16.95
C PRO A 238 7.38 -12.05 -16.72
N ILE A 239 8.60 -11.50 -16.60
CA ILE A 239 8.84 -10.06 -16.39
C ILE A 239 8.39 -9.25 -17.60
N ALA A 240 8.74 -9.65 -18.82
CA ALA A 240 8.32 -8.95 -20.03
C ALA A 240 6.79 -8.98 -20.20
N THR A 241 6.16 -10.13 -19.89
CA THR A 241 4.70 -10.27 -19.89
C THR A 241 4.06 -9.31 -18.88
N MET A 242 4.62 -9.22 -17.67
CA MET A 242 4.13 -8.33 -16.62
C MET A 242 4.27 -6.84 -17.01
N GLN A 243 5.42 -6.45 -17.55
CA GLN A 243 5.65 -5.08 -18.02
C GLN A 243 4.64 -4.67 -19.10
N LYS A 244 4.36 -5.58 -20.05
CA LYS A 244 3.35 -5.32 -21.09
C LYS A 244 1.95 -5.14 -20.49
N LYS A 245 1.52 -6.05 -19.61
CA LYS A 245 0.22 -5.96 -18.93
C LYS A 245 0.08 -4.65 -18.16
N LEU A 246 1.12 -4.23 -17.45
CA LEU A 246 1.12 -2.97 -16.70
C LEU A 246 0.99 -1.75 -17.64
N ARG A 247 1.71 -1.74 -18.76
CA ARG A 247 1.59 -0.66 -19.77
C ARG A 247 0.20 -0.61 -20.40
N ASP A 248 -0.34 -1.75 -20.80
CA ASP A 248 -1.68 -1.83 -21.39
C ASP A 248 -2.74 -1.36 -20.39
N PHE A 249 -2.62 -1.75 -19.12
CA PHE A 249 -3.46 -1.27 -18.03
C PHE A 249 -3.39 0.25 -17.89
N GLN A 250 -2.19 0.84 -17.80
CA GLN A 250 -2.01 2.29 -17.68
C GLN A 250 -2.65 3.06 -18.85
N LYS A 251 -2.51 2.55 -20.08
CA LYS A 251 -3.12 3.15 -21.27
C LYS A 251 -4.65 3.09 -21.25
N GLN A 252 -5.23 2.01 -20.73
CA GLN A 252 -6.66 1.77 -20.77
C GLN A 252 -7.41 2.35 -19.56
N SER A 253 -6.75 2.50 -18.41
CA SER A 253 -7.39 2.97 -17.18
C SER A 253 -7.58 4.49 -17.14
N GLY A 254 -6.89 5.25 -18.00
CA GLY A 254 -6.77 6.71 -17.87
C GLY A 254 -5.79 7.10 -16.77
N TYR A 255 -4.74 6.28 -16.55
CA TYR A 255 -3.73 6.49 -15.51
C TYR A 255 -3.11 7.88 -15.55
N TYR A 256 -2.75 8.37 -16.73
CA TYR A 256 -2.11 9.68 -16.85
C TYR A 256 -3.08 10.82 -16.59
N GLU A 257 -4.28 10.74 -17.17
CA GLU A 257 -5.29 11.79 -17.11
C GLU A 257 -5.93 11.90 -15.74
N ARG A 258 -6.25 10.75 -15.12
CA ARG A 258 -7.02 10.69 -13.87
C ARG A 258 -6.15 10.57 -12.62
N LEU A 259 -4.98 9.91 -12.69
CA LEU A 259 -4.06 9.82 -11.55
C LEU A 259 -2.93 10.84 -11.65
N VAL A 260 -2.08 10.76 -12.70
CA VAL A 260 -0.83 11.55 -12.75
C VAL A 260 -1.11 13.05 -12.78
N ASN A 261 -2.08 13.52 -13.57
CA ASN A 261 -2.42 14.94 -13.62
C ASN A 261 -2.95 15.47 -12.28
N ASN A 262 -3.84 14.72 -11.63
CA ASN A 262 -4.34 15.11 -10.32
C ASN A 262 -3.24 15.04 -9.24
N MET A 263 -2.30 14.10 -9.36
CA MET A 263 -1.12 14.03 -8.49
C MET A 263 -0.24 15.28 -8.62
N LYS A 264 -0.07 15.85 -9.82
CA LYS A 264 0.63 17.13 -10.03
C LYS A 264 -0.07 18.29 -9.34
N VAL A 265 -1.41 18.29 -9.28
CA VAL A 265 -2.20 19.30 -8.55
C VAL A 265 -2.02 19.14 -7.04
N LEU A 266 -2.02 17.90 -6.55
CA LEU A 266 -1.83 17.60 -5.13
C LEU A 266 -0.43 17.95 -4.62
N SER A 267 0.59 17.83 -5.47
CA SER A 267 1.98 18.06 -5.08
C SER A 267 2.77 18.83 -6.16
N PRO A 268 3.10 20.10 -5.90
CA PRO A 268 4.02 20.86 -6.75
C PRO A 268 5.39 20.17 -6.90
N HIS A 269 5.91 19.56 -5.81
CA HIS A 269 7.15 18.80 -5.85
C HIS A 269 7.06 17.58 -6.79
N TYR A 270 5.91 16.93 -6.89
CA TYR A 270 5.70 15.86 -7.88
C TYR A 270 5.69 16.39 -9.31
N ALA A 271 5.09 17.57 -9.53
CA ALA A 271 5.09 18.21 -10.84
C ALA A 271 6.51 18.59 -11.29
N GLU A 272 7.31 19.16 -10.37
CA GLU A 272 8.72 19.47 -10.58
C GLU A 272 9.53 18.21 -10.90
N TYR A 273 9.38 17.15 -10.10
CA TYR A 273 10.04 15.86 -10.34
C TYR A 273 9.72 15.27 -11.72
N LEU A 274 8.46 15.35 -12.17
CA LEU A 274 8.10 14.87 -13.50
C LEU A 274 8.72 15.71 -14.62
N ALA A 275 8.86 17.03 -14.44
CA ALA A 275 9.55 17.88 -15.40
C ALA A 275 11.06 17.57 -15.47
N GLU A 276 11.70 17.27 -14.33
CA GLU A 276 13.09 16.79 -14.28
C GLU A 276 13.25 15.45 -15.00
N ILE A 277 12.34 14.51 -14.77
CA ILE A 277 12.32 13.21 -15.47
C ILE A 277 12.11 13.39 -16.97
N GLU A 278 11.20 14.26 -17.42
CA GLU A 278 11.01 14.58 -18.84
C GLU A 278 12.30 15.13 -19.47
N THR A 279 12.97 16.05 -18.78
CA THR A 279 14.26 16.61 -19.22
C THR A 279 15.37 15.55 -19.29
N ALA A 280 15.46 14.68 -18.28
CA ALA A 280 16.41 13.58 -18.25
C ALA A 280 16.12 12.55 -19.36
N ASN A 281 14.84 12.27 -19.63
CA ASN A 281 14.42 11.39 -20.72
C ASN A 281 14.82 11.95 -22.09
N GLU A 282 14.72 13.26 -22.31
CA GLU A 282 15.22 13.87 -23.56
C GLU A 282 16.72 13.63 -23.74
N GLN A 283 17.52 13.79 -22.69
CA GLN A 283 18.96 13.52 -22.73
C GLN A 283 19.24 12.03 -22.98
N PHE A 284 18.50 11.14 -22.30
CA PHE A 284 18.58 9.70 -22.48
C PHE A 284 18.29 9.29 -23.93
N PHE A 285 17.21 9.79 -24.53
CA PHE A 285 16.87 9.45 -25.91
C PHE A 285 17.79 10.09 -26.95
N ARG A 286 18.48 11.20 -26.63
CA ARG A 286 19.56 11.74 -27.48
C ARG A 286 20.79 10.83 -27.43
N ALA A 287 21.16 10.33 -26.26
CA ALA A 287 22.29 9.43 -26.08
C ALA A 287 22.02 8.01 -26.59
N PHE A 288 20.78 7.52 -26.47
CA PHE A 288 20.35 6.17 -26.88
C PHE A 288 19.05 6.25 -27.71
N PRO A 289 19.12 6.64 -28.99
CA PRO A 289 17.94 6.77 -29.84
C PRO A 289 17.13 5.48 -29.98
N GLN A 290 17.80 4.32 -29.97
CA GLN A 290 17.19 2.99 -30.05
C GLN A 290 16.24 2.68 -28.88
N SER A 291 16.35 3.40 -27.76
CA SER A 291 15.49 3.20 -26.59
C SER A 291 14.04 3.57 -26.84
N LYS A 292 13.75 4.51 -27.75
CA LYS A 292 12.36 4.90 -28.05
C LYS A 292 11.53 3.72 -28.55
N GLU A 293 12.12 2.87 -29.38
CA GLU A 293 11.50 1.63 -29.88
C GLU A 293 11.32 0.58 -28.78
N ILE A 294 12.22 0.54 -27.79
CA ILE A 294 12.17 -0.44 -26.68
C ILE A 294 11.01 -0.11 -25.72
N TYR A 295 10.74 1.18 -25.51
CA TYR A 295 9.73 1.63 -24.55
C TYR A 295 8.36 1.97 -25.18
N ASP A 296 8.16 1.68 -26.48
CA ASP A 296 6.93 1.98 -27.22
C ASP A 296 6.49 3.46 -27.07
N LEU A 297 7.46 4.38 -27.01
CA LEU A 297 7.22 5.81 -26.93
C LEU A 297 7.18 6.39 -28.35
N ASN A 298 5.96 6.52 -28.89
CA ASN A 298 5.72 7.23 -30.16
C ASN A 298 5.93 8.73 -30.00
#